data_AF-V8CBG3-F1
#
_entry.id   AF-V8CBG3-F1
#
_cell.length_a   1.000
_cell.length_b   1.000
_cell.length_c   1.000
_cell.angle_alpha   90.00
_cell.angle_beta   90.00
_cell.angle_gamma   90.00
#
_symmetry.space_group_name_H-M   'P 1'
#
loop_
_entity.id
_entity.type
_entity.pdbx_description
1 polymer ?
#
loop_
_entity_poly.entity_id
_entity_poly.type
_entity_poly.pdbx_seq_one_letter_code
_entity_poly.pdbx_strand_id
1 'polypeptide(L)'
;MNKHFKRGIISTSIWNLFVILLLGAYLYITKRPFSYFIDEETGGFLSATLFLSWALIWFGIGQHYSKDYDIKRNIFKQKHQDIDIEGLNVMFRKTYFANIAKMLSSLFFISVPFYLAANVRDTPSLKDCIFIGLFMILSTISYLYYKKNKEEA
;
A
#
# COMPACT_ATOMS: atom_id res chain seq x y z
N MET A 1 0.20 4.52 -24.49
CA MET A 1 -0.06 3.67 -23.30
C MET A 1 -1.29 4.19 -22.57
N ASN A 2 -2.24 3.33 -22.21
CA ASN A 2 -3.48 3.72 -21.51
C ASN A 2 -3.16 4.41 -20.16
N LYS A 3 -3.83 5.53 -19.83
CA LYS A 3 -3.61 6.28 -18.57
C LYS A 3 -3.76 5.40 -17.32
N HIS A 4 -4.69 4.46 -17.34
CA HIS A 4 -4.95 3.53 -16.24
C HIS A 4 -3.83 2.51 -16.09
N PHE A 5 -3.30 2.05 -17.22
CA PHE A 5 -2.13 1.16 -17.26
C PHE A 5 -0.89 1.86 -16.70
N LYS A 6 -0.66 3.13 -17.08
CA LYS A 6 0.42 3.95 -16.52
C LYS A 6 0.30 4.10 -15.00
N ARG A 7 -0.92 4.31 -14.48
CA ARG A 7 -1.17 4.40 -13.04
C ARG A 7 -0.99 3.06 -12.31
N GLY A 8 -1.32 1.95 -12.96
CA GLY A 8 -0.96 0.61 -12.49
C GLY A 8 0.55 0.45 -12.32
N ILE A 9 1.34 0.81 -13.34
CA ILE A 9 2.82 0.77 -13.25
C ILE A 9 3.32 1.64 -12.10
N ILE A 10 2.86 2.90 -12.00
CA ILE A 10 3.30 3.81 -10.93
C ILE A 10 3.00 3.21 -9.54
N SER A 11 1.81 2.65 -9.35
CA SER A 11 1.42 1.98 -8.11
C SER A 11 2.38 0.84 -7.76
N THR A 12 2.63 -0.07 -8.70
CA THR A 12 3.56 -1.19 -8.52
C THR A 12 4.98 -0.70 -8.23
N SER A 13 5.47 0.30 -8.95
CA SER A 13 6.82 0.85 -8.75
C SER A 13 7.00 1.43 -7.35
N ILE A 14 6.01 2.19 -6.85
CA ILE A 14 6.04 2.74 -5.49
C ILE A 14 6.06 1.62 -4.46
N TRP A 15 5.22 0.60 -4.63
CA TRP A 15 5.16 -0.53 -3.71
C TRP A 15 6.41 -1.40 -3.72
N ASN A 16 7.00 -1.64 -4.89
CA ASN A 16 8.25 -2.36 -4.99
C ASN A 16 9.40 -1.58 -4.33
N LEU A 17 9.45 -0.26 -4.50
CA LEU A 17 10.43 0.58 -3.81
C LEU A 17 10.25 0.53 -2.29
N PHE A 18 9.00 0.58 -1.81
CA PHE A 18 8.71 0.39 -0.38
C PHE A 18 9.21 -0.97 0.14
N VAL A 19 8.95 -2.05 -0.59
CA VAL A 19 9.41 -3.40 -0.21
C VAL A 19 10.95 -3.48 -0.22
N ILE A 20 11.62 -2.94 -1.23
CA ILE A 20 13.09 -2.92 -1.29
C ILE A 20 13.68 -2.20 -0.08
N LEU A 21 13.13 -1.05 0.29
CA LEU A 21 13.57 -0.31 1.48
C LEU A 21 13.33 -1.11 2.77
N LEU A 22 12.16 -1.75 2.89
CA LEU A 22 11.79 -2.53 4.07
C LEU A 22 12.67 -3.77 4.23
N LEU A 23 12.89 -4.53 3.16
CA LEU A 23 13.76 -5.70 3.15
C LEU A 23 15.23 -5.30 3.31
N GLY A 24 15.66 -4.22 2.68
CA GLY A 24 17.02 -3.68 2.83
C GLY A 24 17.32 -3.25 4.26
N ALA A 25 16.39 -2.56 4.92
CA ALA A 25 16.50 -2.20 6.33
C ALA A 25 16.57 -3.45 7.22
N TYR A 26 15.77 -4.48 6.92
CA TYR A 26 15.81 -5.75 7.65
C TYR A 26 17.19 -6.43 7.54
N LEU A 27 17.74 -6.56 6.34
CA LEU A 27 19.07 -7.18 6.12
C LEU A 27 20.17 -6.38 6.81
N TYR A 28 20.10 -5.05 6.74
CA TYR A 28 21.06 -4.16 7.39
C TYR A 28 21.06 -4.34 8.92
N ILE A 29 19.89 -4.34 9.55
CA ILE A 29 19.75 -4.48 11.01
C ILE A 29 20.16 -5.89 11.47
N THR A 30 19.77 -6.92 10.72
CA THR A 30 20.02 -8.32 11.10
C THR A 30 21.36 -8.87 10.63
N LYS A 31 22.12 -8.09 9.83
CA LYS A 31 23.38 -8.49 9.18
C LYS A 31 23.24 -9.81 8.40
N ARG A 32 22.08 -10.05 7.80
CA ARG A 32 21.80 -11.24 6.99
C ARG A 32 22.14 -11.00 5.51
N PRO A 33 22.59 -12.01 4.77
CA PRO A 33 22.75 -11.92 3.33
C PRO A 33 21.38 -11.92 2.62
N PHE A 34 21.33 -11.39 1.39
CA PHE A 34 20.11 -11.38 0.58
C PHE A 34 19.56 -12.79 0.31
N SER A 35 20.42 -13.82 0.28
CA SER A 35 20.02 -15.22 0.14
C SER A 35 19.03 -15.67 1.21
N TYR A 36 18.94 -14.98 2.35
CA TYR A 36 17.93 -15.23 3.39
C TYR A 36 16.48 -15.16 2.86
N PHE A 37 16.20 -14.36 1.83
CA PHE A 37 14.87 -14.25 1.23
C PHE A 37 14.63 -15.21 0.07
N ILE A 38 15.66 -15.91 -0.37
CA ILE A 38 15.56 -16.90 -1.44
C ILE A 38 15.25 -18.23 -0.78
N ASP A 39 14.10 -18.81 -1.13
CA ASP A 39 13.72 -20.14 -0.67
C ASP A 39 14.70 -21.19 -1.22
N GLU A 40 15.50 -21.79 -0.35
CA GLU A 40 16.50 -22.79 -0.75
C GLU A 40 15.84 -24.09 -1.24
N GLU A 41 14.68 -24.45 -0.69
CA GLU A 41 13.97 -25.70 -1.00
C GLU A 41 13.51 -25.78 -2.46
N THR A 42 13.08 -24.65 -3.02
CA THR A 42 12.64 -24.55 -4.43
C THR A 42 13.65 -23.81 -5.33
N GLY A 43 14.87 -23.59 -4.85
CA GLY A 43 15.89 -22.82 -5.59
C GLY A 43 15.45 -21.39 -5.91
N GLY A 44 14.58 -20.81 -5.08
CA GLY A 44 14.07 -19.44 -5.21
C GLY A 44 12.78 -19.29 -6.01
N PHE A 45 12.20 -20.38 -6.53
CA PHE A 45 10.97 -20.33 -7.33
C PHE A 45 9.79 -19.74 -6.54
N LEU A 46 9.59 -20.16 -5.29
CA LEU A 46 8.53 -19.63 -4.44
C LEU A 46 8.71 -18.14 -4.14
N SER A 47 9.93 -17.72 -3.78
CA SER A 47 10.25 -16.31 -3.52
C SER A 47 9.98 -15.44 -4.76
N ALA A 48 10.38 -15.90 -5.95
CA ALA A 48 10.13 -15.20 -7.21
C ALA A 48 8.64 -15.11 -7.53
N THR A 49 7.90 -16.21 -7.35
CA THR A 49 6.45 -16.26 -7.60
C THR A 49 5.70 -15.32 -6.65
N LEU A 50 6.04 -15.32 -5.36
CA LEU A 50 5.45 -14.41 -4.38
C LEU A 50 5.70 -12.94 -4.73
N PHE A 51 6.93 -12.61 -5.15
CA PHE A 51 7.27 -11.25 -5.56
C PHE A 51 6.51 -10.82 -6.83
N LEU A 52 6.37 -11.71 -7.81
CA LEU A 52 5.58 -11.45 -9.02
C LEU A 52 4.10 -11.28 -8.71
N SER A 53 3.51 -12.17 -7.90
CA SER A 53 2.13 -12.05 -7.45
C SER A 53 1.88 -10.74 -6.72
N TRP A 54 2.80 -10.34 -5.83
CA TRP A 54 2.76 -9.05 -5.15
C TRP A 54 2.74 -7.87 -6.14
N ALA A 55 3.66 -7.86 -7.11
CA ALA A 55 3.74 -6.81 -8.11
C ALA A 55 2.46 -6.72 -8.96
N LEU A 56 1.88 -7.85 -9.34
CA LEU A 56 0.62 -7.94 -10.10
C LEU A 56 -0.59 -7.44 -9.30
N ILE A 57 -0.68 -7.77 -8.01
CA ILE A 57 -1.74 -7.29 -7.13
C ILE A 57 -1.72 -5.75 -7.08
N TRP A 58 -0.54 -5.16 -6.83
CA TRP A 58 -0.42 -3.70 -6.76
C TRP A 58 -0.62 -2.99 -8.10
N PHE A 59 -0.29 -3.67 -9.20
CA PHE A 59 -0.60 -3.21 -10.54
C PHE A 59 -2.12 -3.15 -10.74
N GLY A 60 -2.80 -4.25 -10.42
CA GLY A 60 -4.25 -4.38 -10.53
C GLY A 60 -4.98 -3.36 -9.66
N ILE A 61 -4.56 -3.17 -8.42
CA ILE A 61 -5.08 -2.14 -7.52
C ILE A 61 -4.92 -0.74 -8.14
N GLY A 62 -3.71 -0.38 -8.58
CA GLY A 62 -3.45 0.94 -9.17
C GLY A 62 -4.29 1.21 -10.43
N GLN A 63 -4.46 0.19 -11.27
CA GLN A 63 -5.29 0.27 -12.46
C GLN A 63 -6.78 0.37 -12.11
N HIS A 64 -7.27 -0.46 -11.18
CA HIS A 64 -8.67 -0.53 -10.76
C HIS A 64 -9.12 0.79 -10.12
N TYR A 65 -8.38 1.27 -9.11
CA TYR A 65 -8.70 2.54 -8.45
C TYR A 65 -8.68 3.71 -9.42
N SER A 66 -7.75 3.71 -10.39
CA SER A 66 -7.76 4.74 -11.42
C SER A 66 -9.00 4.72 -12.31
N LYS A 67 -9.53 3.53 -12.66
CA LYS A 67 -10.75 3.41 -13.47
C LYS A 67 -11.97 3.84 -12.65
N ASP A 68 -12.07 3.33 -11.43
CA ASP A 68 -13.15 3.64 -10.50
C ASP A 68 -13.27 5.15 -10.24
N TYR A 69 -12.13 5.83 -10.06
CA TYR A 69 -12.08 7.29 -9.92
C TYR A 69 -12.72 8.02 -11.11
N ASP A 70 -12.32 7.66 -12.33
CA ASP A 70 -12.82 8.34 -13.53
C ASP A 70 -14.31 8.05 -13.79
N ILE A 71 -14.76 6.83 -13.52
CA ILE A 71 -16.19 6.46 -13.64
C ILE A 71 -17.03 7.27 -12.65
N LYS A 72 -16.67 7.25 -11.37
CA LYS A 72 -17.41 7.98 -10.32
C LYS A 72 -17.42 9.48 -10.56
N ARG A 73 -16.29 10.04 -11.00
CA ARG A 73 -16.18 11.46 -11.36
C ARG A 73 -17.10 11.83 -12.53
N ASN A 74 -17.16 11.00 -13.57
CA ASN A 74 -17.99 11.27 -14.75
C ASN A 74 -19.49 11.18 -14.42
N ILE A 75 -19.91 10.16 -13.65
CA ILE A 75 -21.30 10.03 -13.18
C ILE A 75 -21.71 11.26 -12.36
N PHE A 76 -20.83 11.73 -11.47
CA PHE A 76 -21.14 12.86 -10.60
C PHE A 76 -21.26 14.18 -11.38
N LYS A 77 -20.38 14.40 -12.37
CA LYS A 77 -20.48 15.53 -13.30
C LYS A 77 -21.78 15.53 -14.10
N GLN A 78 -22.22 14.37 -14.56
CA GLN A 78 -23.49 14.25 -15.30
C GLN A 78 -24.70 14.58 -14.41
N LYS A 79 -24.63 14.24 -13.12
CA LYS A 79 -25.73 14.45 -12.17
C LYS A 79 -25.83 15.88 -11.63
N HIS A 80 -24.75 16.67 -11.70
CA HIS A 80 -24.71 18.02 -11.15
C HIS A 80 -24.02 18.99 -12.13
N GLN A 81 -24.77 19.44 -13.15
CA GLN A 81 -24.26 20.30 -14.22
C GLN A 81 -23.90 21.74 -13.78
N ASP A 82 -24.37 22.20 -12.61
CA ASP A 82 -24.18 23.57 -12.10
C ASP A 82 -23.07 23.74 -11.04
N ILE A 83 -22.30 22.69 -10.73
CA ILE A 83 -21.26 22.77 -9.68
C ILE A 83 -19.93 23.26 -10.24
N ASP A 84 -19.26 24.14 -9.48
CA ASP A 84 -17.88 24.54 -9.72
C ASP A 84 -16.95 23.33 -9.87
N ILE A 85 -16.38 23.19 -11.08
CA ILE A 85 -15.57 22.06 -11.49
C ILE A 85 -14.28 21.96 -10.65
N GLU A 86 -13.78 23.09 -10.16
CA GLU A 86 -12.53 23.15 -9.39
C GLU A 86 -12.73 22.63 -7.96
N GLY A 87 -13.73 23.15 -7.24
CA GLY A 87 -14.13 22.63 -5.93
C GLY A 87 -14.50 21.14 -5.97
N LEU A 88 -15.21 20.71 -7.02
CA LEU A 88 -15.57 19.31 -7.22
C LEU A 88 -14.35 18.40 -7.38
N ASN A 89 -13.36 18.80 -8.19
CA ASN A 89 -12.15 18.00 -8.39
C ASN A 89 -11.33 17.87 -7.09
N VAL A 90 -11.28 18.92 -6.26
CA VAL A 90 -10.59 18.88 -4.96
C VAL A 90 -11.28 17.91 -4.01
N MET A 91 -12.60 17.99 -3.88
CA MET A 91 -13.39 17.08 -3.04
C MET A 91 -13.24 15.63 -3.50
N PHE A 92 -13.41 15.35 -4.80
CA PHE A 92 -13.24 14.00 -5.35
C PHE A 92 -11.84 13.43 -5.10
N ARG A 93 -10.81 14.26 -5.25
CA ARG A 93 -9.44 13.86 -4.99
C ARG A 93 -9.22 13.54 -3.50
N LYS A 94 -9.75 14.37 -2.59
CA LYS A 94 -9.68 14.12 -1.14
C LYS A 94 -10.35 12.79 -0.78
N THR A 95 -11.58 12.56 -1.22
CA THR A 95 -12.33 11.32 -0.95
C THR A 95 -11.64 10.09 -1.53
N TYR A 96 -11.08 10.21 -2.74
CA TYR A 96 -10.30 9.13 -3.35
C TYR A 96 -9.07 8.75 -2.54
N PHE A 97 -8.24 9.73 -2.15
CA PHE A 97 -7.07 9.46 -1.33
C PHE A 97 -7.45 9.00 0.08
N ALA A 98 -8.57 9.47 0.63
CA ALA A 98 -9.07 9.00 1.92
C ALA A 98 -9.39 7.49 1.87
N ASN A 99 -10.06 7.02 0.82
CA ASN A 99 -10.36 5.59 0.66
C ASN A 99 -9.08 4.74 0.51
N ILE A 100 -8.09 5.23 -0.24
CA ILE A 100 -6.77 4.58 -0.31
C ILE A 100 -6.13 4.55 1.08
N ALA A 101 -6.11 5.66 1.80
CA ALA A 101 -5.52 5.74 3.13
C ALA A 101 -6.21 4.79 4.13
N LYS A 102 -7.53 4.60 4.02
CA LYS A 102 -8.26 3.59 4.79
C LYS A 102 -7.76 2.17 4.47
N MET A 103 -7.65 1.83 3.18
CA MET A 103 -7.12 0.54 2.74
C MET A 103 -5.69 0.31 3.26
N LEU A 104 -4.83 1.33 3.17
CA LEU A 104 -3.45 1.29 3.68
C LEU A 104 -3.41 1.11 5.20
N SER A 105 -4.26 1.83 5.93
CA SER A 105 -4.37 1.71 7.38
C SER A 105 -4.71 0.29 7.80
N SER A 106 -5.73 -0.31 7.19
CA SER A 106 -6.10 -1.72 7.41
C SER A 106 -4.96 -2.66 7.06
N LEU A 107 -4.30 -2.45 5.92
CA LEU A 107 -3.20 -3.29 5.47
C LEU A 107 -2.05 -3.30 6.49
N PHE A 108 -1.56 -2.13 6.90
CA PHE A 108 -0.48 -2.03 7.88
C PHE A 108 -0.88 -2.57 9.26
N PHE A 109 -2.12 -2.35 9.68
CA PHE A 109 -2.63 -2.89 10.94
C PHE A 109 -2.65 -4.42 10.93
N ILE A 110 -3.17 -5.02 9.86
CA ILE A 110 -3.21 -6.47 9.68
C ILE A 110 -1.80 -7.03 9.54
N SER A 111 -0.84 -6.31 8.95
CA SER A 111 0.55 -6.76 8.87
C SER A 111 1.22 -6.99 10.23
N VAL A 112 0.78 -6.32 11.31
CA VAL A 112 1.35 -6.47 12.65
C VAL A 112 1.22 -7.91 13.20
N PRO A 113 0.03 -8.51 13.33
CA PRO A 113 -0.11 -9.88 13.81
C PRO A 113 0.58 -10.90 12.90
N PHE A 114 0.57 -10.70 11.58
CA PHE A 114 1.31 -11.58 10.65
C PHE A 114 2.82 -11.48 10.87
N TYR A 115 3.35 -10.27 11.07
CA TYR A 115 4.76 -10.08 11.38
C TYR A 115 5.14 -10.77 12.69
N LEU A 116 4.34 -10.60 13.74
CA LEU A 116 4.52 -11.23 15.04
C LEU A 116 4.56 -12.76 14.91
N ALA A 117 3.54 -13.35 14.28
CA ALA A 117 3.44 -14.80 14.11
C ALA A 117 4.61 -15.39 13.29
N ALA A 118 5.12 -14.65 12.32
CA ALA A 118 6.21 -15.12 11.46
C ALA A 118 7.61 -14.94 12.08
N ASN A 119 7.83 -13.90 12.91
CA ASN A 119 9.17 -13.48 13.32
C ASN A 119 9.45 -13.55 14.82
N VAL A 120 8.41 -13.51 15.68
CA VAL A 120 8.57 -13.49 17.15
C VAL A 120 8.22 -14.86 17.71
N ARG A 121 9.21 -15.54 18.29
CA ARG A 121 9.04 -16.88 18.91
C ARG A 121 8.88 -16.82 20.43
N ASP A 122 9.73 -16.04 21.10
CA ASP A 122 9.74 -15.90 22.55
C ASP A 122 9.53 -14.43 22.95
N THR A 123 10.61 -13.70 23.22
CA THR A 123 10.58 -12.28 23.58
C THR A 123 10.82 -11.40 22.35
N PRO A 124 10.05 -10.31 22.17
CA PRO A 124 10.30 -9.35 21.10
C PRO A 124 11.70 -8.75 21.24
N SER A 125 12.49 -8.84 20.17
CA SER A 125 13.79 -8.17 20.09
C SER A 125 13.63 -6.73 19.60
N LEU A 126 14.70 -5.93 19.69
CA LEU A 126 14.66 -4.52 19.27
C LEU A 126 14.22 -4.35 17.80
N LYS A 127 14.65 -5.24 16.90
CA LYS A 127 14.22 -5.21 15.49
C LYS A 127 12.71 -5.38 15.38
N ASP A 128 12.12 -6.28 16.16
CA ASP A 128 10.69 -6.59 16.08
C ASP A 128 9.89 -5.38 16.54
N CYS A 129 10.33 -4.72 17.61
CA CYS A 129 9.74 -3.48 18.10
C CYS A 129 9.81 -2.35 17.06
N ILE A 130 10.91 -2.22 16.31
CA ILE A 130 11.06 -1.22 15.25
C ILE A 130 10.06 -1.47 14.12
N PHE A 131 9.96 -2.70 13.62
CA PHE A 131 9.03 -3.04 12.52
C PHE A 131 7.57 -2.91 12.94
N ILE A 132 7.20 -3.40 14.13
CA ILE A 132 5.86 -3.26 14.68
C ILE A 132 5.52 -1.78 14.87
N GLY A 133 6.43 -1.01 15.46
CA GLY A 133 6.27 0.43 15.65
C GLY A 133 6.07 1.17 14.32
N LEU A 134 6.87 0.84 13.30
CA LEU A 134 6.73 1.42 11.96
C LEU A 134 5.35 1.11 11.35
N PHE A 135 4.90 -0.14 11.38
CA PHE A 135 3.58 -0.50 10.85
C PHE A 135 2.44 0.18 11.62
N MET A 136 2.54 0.27 12.93
CA MET A 136 1.57 0.99 13.78
C MET A 136 1.51 2.48 13.45
N ILE A 137 2.66 3.13 13.28
CA ILE A 137 2.76 4.55 12.90
C ILE A 137 2.14 4.77 11.51
N LEU A 138 2.53 3.96 10.52
CA LEU A 138 1.98 4.04 9.16
C LEU A 138 0.48 3.80 9.13
N SER A 139 -0.01 2.82 9.89
CA SER A 139 -1.44 2.55 10.04
C SER A 139 -2.19 3.73 10.64
N THR A 140 -1.65 4.31 11.71
CA THR A 140 -2.24 5.44 12.43
C THR A 140 -2.28 6.70 11.57
N ILE A 141 -1.18 7.07 10.93
CA ILE A 141 -1.11 8.24 10.05
C ILE A 141 -2.12 8.10 8.90
N SER A 142 -2.19 6.91 8.30
CA SER A 142 -3.13 6.62 7.21
C SER A 142 -4.58 6.71 7.69
N TYR A 143 -4.88 6.21 8.89
CA TYR A 143 -6.22 6.31 9.49
C TYR A 143 -6.61 7.76 9.79
N LEU A 144 -5.71 8.55 10.38
CA LEU A 144 -5.93 9.95 10.69
C LEU A 144 -6.20 10.76 9.41
N TYR A 145 -5.45 10.50 8.35
CA TYR A 145 -5.68 11.11 7.04
C TYR A 145 -7.08 10.74 6.50
N TYR A 146 -7.46 9.45 6.56
CA TYR A 146 -8.79 9.01 6.14
C TYR A 146 -9.89 9.71 6.94
N LYS A 147 -9.79 9.73 8.27
CA LYS A 147 -10.78 10.32 9.16
C LYS A 147 -10.98 11.81 8.87
N LYS A 148 -9.88 12.56 8.81
CA LYS A 148 -9.91 14.00 8.52
C LYS A 148 -10.61 14.31 7.18
N ASN A 149 -10.24 13.59 6.12
CA ASN A 149 -10.78 13.88 4.78
C ASN A 149 -12.19 13.31 4.55
N LYS A 150 -12.70 12.46 5.45
CA LYS A 150 -14.09 12.01 5.44
C LYS A 150 -15.01 12.96 6.20
N GLU A 151 -14.53 13.60 7.26
CA GLU A 151 -15.30 14.62 8.00
C GLU A 151 -15.46 15.92 7.18
N GLU A 152 -14.55 16.17 6.22
CA GLU A 152 -14.57 17.33 5.32
C GLU A 152 -15.32 17.09 3.98
N ALA A 153 -15.85 15.89 3.73
CA ALA A 153 -16.45 15.47 2.45
C ALA A 153 -17.95 15.16 2.58
#